data_AF-A0A3M2AYJ8-F1
#
_entry.id   AF-A0A3M2AYJ8-F1
#
_cell.length_a   1.000
_cell.length_b   1.000
_cell.length_c   1.000
_cell.angle_alpha   90.00
_cell.angle_beta   90.00
_cell.angle_gamma   90.00
#
_symmetry.space_group_name_H-M   'P 1'
#
loop_
_entity.id
_entity.type
_entity.pdbx_description
1 polymer ?
#
loop_
_entity_poly.entity_id
_entity_poly.type
_entity_poly.pdbx_seq_one_letter_code
_entity_poly.pdbx_strand_id
1 'polypeptide(L)'
;MNQTKLIFLHALTPLHVGTGQAVANVDLPIAREKATGFPIVPASAFKGVLRDQYLTTNNQGELMEPDWVKQAFGTQDVAGEWIFTDLRILCLPVRSFYGVFAYVTCPLILEQLQRKAQRMGVPGLDHLDIEVDILEVAVPQETKLQQNHQVYLEDIDLIYLED
;
A
#
# COMPACT_ATOMS: atom_id res chain seq x y z
N MET A 1 -15.04 0.05 23.32
CA MET A 1 -14.24 1.01 22.52
C MET A 1 -13.70 0.25 21.32
N ASN A 2 -14.04 0.66 20.11
CA ASN A 2 -13.43 0.05 18.92
C ASN A 2 -12.00 0.58 18.81
N GLN A 3 -11.02 -0.31 18.94
CA GLN A 3 -9.61 0.04 18.74
C GLN A 3 -9.30 -0.06 17.24
N THR A 4 -8.76 1.02 16.67
CA THR A 4 -8.28 1.03 15.29
C THR A 4 -6.77 1.06 15.27
N LYS A 5 -6.18 0.29 14.35
CA LYS A 5 -4.73 0.25 14.09
C LYS A 5 -4.48 0.57 12.63
N LEU A 6 -3.61 1.54 12.39
CA LEU A 6 -3.09 1.83 11.06
C LEU A 6 -1.87 0.95 10.80
N ILE A 7 -1.84 0.28 9.65
CA ILE A 7 -0.76 -0.63 9.27
C ILE A 7 -0.06 -0.05 8.05
N PHE A 8 1.26 0.10 8.14
CA PHE A 8 2.13 0.41 7.01
C PHE A 8 2.87 -0.86 6.61
N LEU A 9 2.69 -1.29 5.36
CA LEU A 9 3.39 -2.43 4.80
C LEU A 9 4.54 -1.94 3.93
N HIS A 10 5.78 -2.21 4.36
CA HIS A 10 6.97 -1.95 3.58
C HIS A 10 7.46 -3.26 2.94
N ALA A 11 7.38 -3.35 1.62
CA ALA A 11 7.85 -4.50 0.88
C ALA A 11 9.39 -4.47 0.79
N LEU A 12 10.06 -5.37 1.51
CA LEU A 12 11.52 -5.52 1.46
C LEU A 12 11.99 -6.31 0.23
N THR A 13 11.11 -7.12 -0.33
CA THR A 13 11.29 -7.88 -1.57
C THR A 13 10.14 -7.56 -2.52
N PRO A 14 10.29 -7.81 -3.84
CA PRO A 14 9.18 -7.68 -4.78
C PRO A 14 7.96 -8.46 -4.29
N LEU A 15 6.84 -7.76 -4.11
CA LEU A 15 5.58 -8.33 -3.62
C LEU A 15 4.62 -8.57 -4.78
N HIS A 16 4.25 -9.82 -5.00
CA HIS A 16 3.25 -10.21 -6.00
C HIS A 16 1.96 -10.65 -5.31
N VAL A 17 0.92 -9.82 -5.38
CA VAL A 17 -0.44 -10.16 -4.95
C VAL A 17 -1.30 -10.35 -6.19
N GLY A 18 -1.37 -11.58 -6.69
CA GLY A 18 -2.00 -11.90 -7.96
C GLY A 18 -3.53 -11.84 -7.92
N THR A 19 -4.14 -11.55 -9.07
CA THR A 19 -5.61 -11.60 -9.26
C THR A 19 -6.06 -12.79 -10.12
N GLY A 20 -5.20 -13.79 -10.31
CA GLY A 20 -5.38 -14.86 -11.29
C GLY A 20 -4.94 -14.44 -12.69
N GLN A 21 -5.34 -15.22 -13.69
CA GLN A 21 -5.06 -14.91 -15.10
C GLN A 21 -6.02 -13.86 -15.63
N ALA A 22 -5.49 -12.89 -16.38
CA ALA A 22 -6.28 -11.92 -17.11
C ALA A 22 -6.01 -12.03 -18.61
N VAL A 23 -7.02 -11.78 -19.43
CA VAL A 23 -6.83 -11.53 -20.86
C VAL A 23 -6.30 -10.10 -21.01
N ALA A 24 -5.01 -9.94 -20.75
CA ALA A 24 -4.29 -8.67 -20.79
C ALA A 24 -2.87 -8.90 -21.32
N ASN A 25 -2.12 -7.83 -21.53
CA ASN A 25 -0.72 -7.90 -22.01
C ASN A 25 0.24 -8.53 -20.99
N VAL A 26 -0.23 -8.83 -19.78
CA VAL A 26 0.53 -9.44 -18.68
C VAL A 26 -0.24 -10.68 -18.21
N ASP A 27 0.41 -11.84 -18.25
CA ASP A 27 -0.22 -13.13 -17.91
C ASP A 27 -0.69 -13.20 -16.45
N LEU A 28 0.15 -12.69 -15.53
CA LEU A 28 -0.10 -12.70 -14.10
C LEU A 28 -0.04 -11.26 -13.55
N PRO A 29 -1.15 -10.50 -13.67
CA PRO A 29 -1.21 -9.16 -13.11
C PRO A 29 -1.29 -9.16 -11.58
N ILE A 30 -0.73 -8.10 -11.00
CA ILE A 30 -0.95 -7.76 -9.58
C ILE A 30 -2.31 -7.10 -9.38
N ALA A 31 -2.83 -7.18 -8.16
CA ALA A 31 -4.06 -6.53 -7.76
C ALA A 31 -3.96 -4.99 -7.85
N ARG A 32 -5.00 -4.39 -8.44
CA ARG A 32 -5.13 -2.94 -8.61
C ARG A 32 -6.51 -2.46 -8.19
N GLU A 33 -6.57 -1.26 -7.61
CA GLU A 33 -7.84 -0.58 -7.34
C GLU A 33 -8.47 -0.16 -8.66
N LYS A 34 -9.74 -0.53 -8.88
CA LYS A 34 -10.44 -0.26 -10.15
C LYS A 34 -10.59 1.24 -10.47
N ALA A 35 -10.77 2.08 -9.44
CA ALA A 35 -11.03 3.50 -9.62
C ALA A 35 -9.79 4.31 -10.04
N THR A 36 -8.60 3.91 -9.56
CA THR A 36 -7.35 4.66 -9.73
C THR A 36 -6.32 3.91 -10.60
N GLY A 37 -6.48 2.59 -10.73
CA GLY A 37 -5.46 1.72 -11.31
C GLY A 37 -4.25 1.48 -10.39
N PHE A 38 -4.22 2.04 -9.19
CA PHE A 38 -3.08 1.91 -8.29
C PHE A 38 -2.92 0.49 -7.73
N PRO A 39 -1.68 0.01 -7.53
CA PRO A 39 -1.45 -1.27 -6.84
C PRO A 39 -2.10 -1.30 -5.45
N ILE A 40 -2.69 -2.44 -5.10
CA ILE A 40 -3.27 -2.68 -3.77
C ILE A 40 -2.92 -4.07 -3.26
N VAL A 41 -2.94 -4.24 -1.93
CA VAL A 41 -3.07 -5.56 -1.31
C VAL A 41 -4.50 -5.67 -0.80
N PRO A 42 -5.34 -6.54 -1.39
CA PRO A 42 -6.70 -6.75 -0.92
C PRO A 42 -6.73 -7.16 0.55
N ALA A 43 -7.72 -6.66 1.30
CA ALA A 43 -7.89 -6.97 2.71
C ALA A 43 -7.95 -8.48 2.97
N SER A 44 -8.57 -9.24 2.05
CA SER A 44 -8.68 -10.71 2.13
C SER A 44 -7.31 -11.40 2.05
N ALA A 45 -6.43 -10.93 1.16
CA ALA A 45 -5.09 -11.48 1.01
C ALA A 45 -4.25 -11.23 2.28
N PHE A 46 -4.27 -9.99 2.79
CA PHE A 46 -3.57 -9.64 4.02
C PHE A 46 -4.13 -10.39 5.24
N LYS A 47 -5.47 -10.45 5.36
CA LYS A 47 -6.17 -11.20 6.41
C LYS A 47 -5.79 -12.68 6.39
N GLY A 48 -5.73 -13.30 5.21
CA GLY A 48 -5.36 -14.70 5.06
C GLY A 48 -3.96 -15.01 5.56
N VAL A 49 -2.97 -14.22 5.11
CA VAL A 49 -1.56 -14.36 5.56
C VAL A 49 -1.44 -14.13 7.06
N LEU A 50 -2.11 -13.12 7.61
CA LEU A 50 -2.03 -12.84 9.04
C LEU A 50 -2.71 -13.94 9.89
N ARG A 51 -3.82 -14.51 9.41
CA ARG A 51 -4.49 -15.64 10.08
C ARG A 51 -3.59 -16.87 10.11
N ASP A 52 -2.92 -17.16 8.99
CA ASP A 52 -2.01 -18.29 8.85
C ASP A 52 -0.83 -18.22 9.84
N GLN A 53 -0.29 -17.01 10.09
CA GLN A 53 0.79 -16.82 11.06
C GLN A 53 0.43 -17.19 12.50
N TYR A 54 -0.86 -17.23 12.84
CA TYR A 54 -1.33 -17.59 14.18
C TYR A 54 -1.81 -19.02 14.30
N LEU A 55 -1.63 -19.84 13.25
CA LEU A 55 -1.82 -21.27 13.34
C LEU A 55 -0.79 -21.88 14.29
N THR A 56 -1.26 -22.84 15.08
CA THR A 56 -0.45 -23.57 16.05
C THR A 56 -0.49 -25.05 15.74
N THR A 57 0.28 -25.84 16.48
CA THR A 57 0.30 -27.29 16.32
C THR A 57 -0.16 -27.94 17.61
N ASN A 58 -1.07 -28.92 17.52
CA ASN A 58 -1.49 -29.71 18.68
C ASN A 58 -0.41 -30.74 19.08
N ASN A 59 -0.67 -31.51 20.15
CA ASN A 59 0.25 -32.53 20.64
C ASN A 59 0.51 -33.67 19.63
N GLN A 60 -0.32 -33.79 18.59
CA GLN A 60 -0.23 -34.79 17.53
C GLN A 60 0.50 -34.28 16.28
N GLY A 61 0.93 -33.02 16.25
CA GLY A 61 1.59 -32.44 15.07
C GLY A 61 0.62 -31.83 14.04
N GLU A 62 -0.67 -31.74 14.34
CA GLU A 62 -1.69 -31.23 13.41
C GLU A 62 -1.89 -29.72 13.59
N LEU A 63 -2.11 -29.02 12.47
CA LEU A 63 -2.42 -27.59 12.48
C LEU A 63 -3.76 -27.33 13.18
N MET A 64 -3.75 -26.36 14.09
CA MET A 64 -4.89 -25.97 14.90
C MET A 64 -4.97 -24.45 15.01
N GLU A 65 -6.18 -23.93 14.82
CA GLU A 65 -6.53 -22.54 15.10
C GLU A 65 -6.87 -22.36 16.58
N PRO A 66 -6.13 -21.51 17.34
CA PRO A 66 -6.53 -21.10 18.67
C PRO A 66 -7.91 -20.42 18.67
N ASP A 67 -8.65 -20.53 19.78
CA ASP A 67 -10.02 -19.99 19.86
C ASP A 67 -10.07 -18.47 19.66
N TRP A 68 -9.07 -17.74 20.16
CA TRP A 68 -8.97 -16.29 19.93
C TRP A 68 -8.78 -15.94 18.45
N VAL A 69 -8.13 -16.80 17.65
CA VAL A 69 -7.96 -16.59 16.19
C VAL A 69 -9.32 -16.74 15.50
N LYS A 70 -10.10 -17.77 15.87
CA LYS A 70 -11.46 -17.95 15.35
C LYS A 70 -12.35 -16.77 15.71
N GLN A 71 -12.24 -16.25 16.94
CA GLN A 71 -12.97 -15.07 17.39
C GLN A 71 -12.56 -13.81 16.61
N ALA A 72 -11.26 -13.55 16.45
CA ALA A 72 -10.76 -12.36 15.77
C ALA A 72 -11.07 -12.39 14.26
N PHE A 73 -10.87 -13.52 13.58
CA PHE A 73 -10.96 -13.63 12.12
C PHE A 73 -12.31 -14.16 11.61
N GLY A 74 -13.10 -14.78 12.47
CA GLY A 74 -14.38 -15.42 12.14
C GLY A 74 -14.25 -16.87 11.69
N THR A 75 -15.38 -17.58 11.76
CA THR A 75 -15.57 -18.95 11.25
C THR A 75 -16.54 -18.94 10.07
N GLN A 76 -16.98 -20.11 9.60
CA GLN A 76 -18.02 -20.20 8.56
C GLN A 76 -19.37 -19.68 9.05
N ASP A 77 -19.68 -19.88 10.33
CA ASP A 77 -20.98 -19.55 10.92
C ASP A 77 -21.00 -18.21 11.66
N VAL A 78 -19.82 -17.69 12.07
CA VAL A 78 -19.71 -16.52 12.95
C VAL A 78 -18.74 -15.50 12.36
N ALA A 79 -19.17 -14.24 12.29
CA ALA A 79 -18.34 -13.12 11.86
C ALA A 79 -17.18 -12.86 12.83
N GLY A 80 -16.02 -12.46 12.30
CA GLY A 80 -14.86 -12.10 13.11
C GLY A 80 -14.97 -10.71 13.73
N GLU A 81 -14.33 -10.51 14.87
CA GLU A 81 -14.28 -9.22 15.56
C GLU A 81 -13.39 -8.18 14.87
N TRP A 82 -12.39 -8.62 14.09
CA TRP A 82 -11.49 -7.73 13.37
C TRP A 82 -12.01 -7.41 11.96
N ILE A 83 -12.02 -6.11 11.65
CA ILE A 83 -12.38 -5.58 10.34
C ILE A 83 -11.10 -5.14 9.64
N PHE A 84 -10.83 -5.72 8.47
CA PHE A 84 -9.67 -5.40 7.65
C PHE A 84 -10.09 -4.50 6.49
N THR A 85 -9.26 -3.52 6.17
CA THR A 85 -9.38 -2.69 4.97
C THR A 85 -8.23 -2.96 4.02
N ASP A 86 -8.43 -2.74 2.72
CA ASP A 86 -7.34 -2.90 1.74
C ASP A 86 -6.14 -2.04 2.10
N LEU A 87 -4.94 -2.58 1.91
CA LEU A 87 -3.72 -1.80 1.98
C LEU A 87 -3.54 -1.08 0.64
N ARG A 88 -3.67 0.24 0.67
CA ARG A 88 -3.50 1.13 -0.49
C ARG A 88 -2.05 1.58 -0.56
N ILE A 89 -1.56 1.81 -1.78
CA ILE A 89 -0.22 2.35 -1.98
C ILE A 89 -0.07 3.71 -1.29
N LEU A 90 1.06 3.91 -0.61
CA LEU A 90 1.44 5.19 -0.02
C LEU A 90 2.58 5.83 -0.79
N CYS A 91 3.66 5.06 -1.01
CA CYS A 91 4.80 5.47 -1.81
C CYS A 91 5.18 4.35 -2.78
N LEU A 92 5.58 4.74 -3.99
CA LEU A 92 6.20 3.85 -4.97
C LEU A 92 7.69 4.20 -5.11
N PRO A 93 8.61 3.22 -5.04
CA PRO A 93 10.02 3.48 -5.35
C PRO A 93 10.19 3.70 -6.85
N VAL A 94 10.70 4.88 -7.22
CA VAL A 94 10.96 5.31 -8.60
C VAL A 94 12.45 5.62 -8.76
N ARG A 95 13.04 5.27 -9.90
CA ARG A 95 14.46 5.53 -10.14
C ARG A 95 14.72 7.04 -10.22
N SER A 96 15.78 7.49 -9.56
CA SER A 96 16.19 8.89 -9.51
C SER A 96 17.66 8.99 -9.86
N PHE A 97 18.03 9.99 -10.66
CA PHE A 97 19.41 10.21 -11.06
C PHE A 97 20.30 10.60 -9.87
N TYR A 98 19.73 11.34 -8.91
CA TYR A 98 20.36 11.70 -7.64
C TYR A 98 19.71 10.94 -6.49
N GLY A 99 20.51 10.51 -5.50
CA GLY A 99 19.98 9.81 -4.33
C GLY A 99 19.49 8.38 -4.58
N VAL A 100 19.88 7.76 -5.71
CA VAL A 100 19.59 6.37 -6.13
C VAL A 100 18.13 6.12 -6.53
N PHE A 101 17.18 6.42 -5.66
CA PHE A 101 15.74 6.27 -5.92
C PHE A 101 14.93 7.19 -5.01
N ALA A 102 13.69 7.47 -5.40
CA ALA A 102 12.75 8.27 -4.64
C ALA A 102 11.54 7.44 -4.22
N TYR A 103 11.07 7.62 -2.98
CA TYR A 103 9.74 7.20 -2.59
C TYR A 103 8.74 8.26 -3.06
N VAL A 104 8.07 8.00 -4.18
CA VAL A 104 7.14 8.93 -4.82
C VAL A 104 5.72 8.70 -4.34
N THR A 105 5.01 9.79 -4.06
CA THR A 105 3.57 9.82 -3.76
C THR A 105 2.92 10.98 -4.53
N CYS A 106 1.61 11.18 -4.39
CA CYS A 106 0.91 12.30 -5.01
C CYS A 106 -0.16 12.88 -4.08
N PRO A 107 -0.64 14.12 -4.33
CA PRO A 107 -1.65 14.76 -3.50
C PRO A 107 -2.90 13.90 -3.26
N LEU A 108 -3.35 13.15 -4.28
CA LEU A 108 -4.49 12.24 -4.18
C LEU A 108 -4.28 11.15 -3.11
N ILE A 109 -3.09 10.56 -3.02
CA ILE A 109 -2.77 9.51 -2.03
C ILE A 109 -2.76 10.10 -0.61
N LEU A 110 -2.16 11.28 -0.45
CA LEU A 110 -2.06 11.99 0.82
C LEU A 110 -3.44 12.40 1.36
N GLU A 111 -4.30 12.97 0.51
CA GLU A 111 -5.69 13.31 0.85
C GLU A 111 -6.48 12.07 1.26
N GLN A 112 -6.30 10.95 0.54
CA GLN A 112 -6.93 9.68 0.89
C GLN A 112 -6.48 9.15 2.26
N LEU A 113 -5.18 9.26 2.58
CA LEU A 113 -4.64 8.86 3.88
C LEU A 113 -5.20 9.74 5.01
N GLN A 114 -5.16 11.06 4.87
CA GLN A 114 -5.69 12.03 5.83
C GLN A 114 -7.18 11.77 6.11
N ARG A 115 -7.99 11.67 5.05
CA ARG A 115 -9.44 11.38 5.16
C ARG A 115 -9.71 10.04 5.84
N LYS A 116 -8.92 8.99 5.56
CA LYS A 116 -9.06 7.69 6.22
C LYS A 116 -8.69 7.77 7.69
N ALA A 117 -7.58 8.41 8.02
CA ALA A 117 -7.12 8.60 9.40
C ALA A 117 -8.18 9.34 10.24
N GLN A 118 -8.72 10.44 9.72
CA GLN A 118 -9.80 11.21 10.36
C GLN A 118 -11.05 10.36 10.61
N ARG A 119 -11.53 9.63 9.60
CA ARG A 119 -12.72 8.75 9.73
C ARG A 119 -12.50 7.61 10.73
N MET A 120 -11.26 7.17 10.89
CA MET A 120 -10.87 6.10 11.80
C MET A 120 -10.47 6.60 13.19
N GLY A 121 -10.44 7.92 13.42
CA GLY A 121 -9.98 8.52 14.67
C GLY A 121 -8.49 8.26 14.95
N VAL A 122 -7.66 8.11 13.91
CA VAL A 122 -6.22 7.94 14.03
C VAL A 122 -5.56 9.32 14.07
N PRO A 123 -4.90 9.71 15.17
CA PRO A 123 -4.29 11.03 15.32
C PRO A 123 -2.95 11.13 14.56
N GLY A 124 -2.52 12.36 14.25
CA GLY A 124 -1.16 12.65 13.78
C GLY A 124 -0.98 12.62 12.26
N LEU A 125 -2.06 12.66 11.49
CA LEU A 125 -2.07 12.71 10.02
C LEU A 125 -2.94 13.86 9.50
N ASP A 126 -2.98 14.96 10.25
CA ASP A 126 -3.92 16.07 10.05
C ASP A 126 -3.40 17.16 9.09
N HIS A 127 -2.15 17.05 8.62
CA HIS A 127 -1.47 18.06 7.81
C HIS A 127 -0.72 17.42 6.63
N LEU A 128 -1.45 16.76 5.72
CA LEU A 128 -0.89 16.14 4.51
C LEU A 128 -1.30 16.87 3.23
N ASP A 129 -1.91 18.05 3.35
CA ASP A 129 -2.33 18.88 2.24
C ASP A 129 -1.10 19.50 1.56
N ILE A 130 -0.72 18.92 0.42
CA ILE A 130 0.39 19.38 -0.42
C ILE A 130 -0.18 19.74 -1.79
N GLU A 131 -0.04 21.00 -2.15
CA GLU A 131 -0.33 21.51 -3.49
C GLU A 131 0.97 21.62 -4.27
N VAL A 132 0.97 21.07 -5.49
CA VAL A 132 2.07 21.13 -6.46
C VAL A 132 1.46 21.28 -7.84
N ASP A 133 2.06 22.13 -8.69
CA ASP A 133 1.70 22.19 -10.10
C ASP A 133 2.20 20.95 -10.86
N ILE A 134 1.72 20.79 -12.11
CA ILE A 134 1.98 19.61 -12.95
C ILE A 134 3.48 19.30 -13.13
N LEU A 135 4.32 20.34 -13.16
CA LEU A 135 5.77 20.23 -13.36
C LEU A 135 6.58 20.52 -12.09
N GLU A 136 5.92 20.48 -10.94
CA GLU A 136 6.53 20.73 -9.64
C GLU A 136 6.56 19.47 -8.79
N VAL A 137 7.50 19.45 -7.85
CA VAL A 137 7.63 18.38 -6.87
C VAL A 137 7.95 18.97 -5.50
N ALA A 138 7.20 18.55 -4.50
CA ALA A 138 7.50 18.86 -3.10
C ALA A 138 8.54 17.86 -2.58
N VAL A 139 9.60 18.37 -1.96
CA VAL A 139 10.68 17.55 -1.39
C VAL A 139 10.99 18.00 0.05
N PRO A 140 11.44 17.09 0.93
CA PRO A 140 11.93 17.47 2.26
C PRO A 140 13.15 18.40 2.16
N GLN A 141 13.33 19.28 3.16
CA GLN A 141 14.39 20.30 3.19
C GLN A 141 15.80 19.75 2.94
N GLU A 142 16.09 18.50 3.36
CA GLU A 142 17.41 17.88 3.23
C GLU A 142 17.50 16.82 2.12
N THR A 143 16.64 16.91 1.10
CA THR A 143 16.60 15.92 0.01
C THR A 143 17.94 15.75 -0.69
N LYS A 144 18.31 14.48 -0.97
CA LYS A 144 19.46 14.10 -1.81
C LYS A 144 19.09 13.90 -3.28
N LEU A 145 17.82 14.13 -3.63
CA LEU A 145 17.28 13.92 -4.96
C LEU A 145 17.47 15.12 -5.90
N GLN A 146 17.96 16.26 -5.38
CA GLN A 146 18.07 17.49 -6.17
C GLN A 146 19.50 17.77 -6.64
N GLN A 147 19.60 18.39 -7.82
CA GLN A 147 20.76 19.17 -8.22
C GLN A 147 20.26 20.43 -8.93
N ASN A 148 20.85 21.60 -8.64
CA ASN A 148 20.49 22.88 -9.26
C ASN A 148 18.98 23.20 -9.19
N HIS A 149 18.33 22.90 -8.05
CA HIS A 149 16.89 23.11 -7.86
C HIS A 149 15.99 22.31 -8.81
N GLN A 150 16.49 21.19 -9.33
CA GLN A 150 15.74 20.26 -10.18
C GLN A 150 15.84 18.82 -9.63
N VAL A 151 14.77 18.05 -9.82
CA VAL A 151 14.71 16.61 -9.51
C VAL A 151 14.58 15.85 -10.82
N TYR A 152 15.40 14.81 -10.99
CA TYR A 152 15.45 14.04 -12.22
C TYR A 152 15.01 12.60 -11.93
N LEU A 153 13.78 12.29 -12.31
CA LEU A 153 13.21 10.94 -12.27
C LEU A 153 13.26 10.37 -13.68
N GLU A 154 13.70 9.12 -13.81
CA GLU A 154 13.93 8.51 -15.13
C GLU A 154 12.62 8.16 -15.87
N ASP A 155 11.50 8.08 -15.15
CA ASP A 155 10.21 7.59 -15.68
C ASP A 155 9.39 8.66 -16.43
N ILE A 156 10.00 9.76 -16.90
CA ILE A 156 9.30 10.72 -17.79
C ILE A 156 9.58 10.35 -19.25
N ASP A 157 8.67 9.57 -19.84
CA ASP A 157 8.65 9.30 -21.28
C ASP A 157 8.16 10.55 -22.03
N LEU A 158 9.07 11.26 -22.71
CA LEU A 158 8.72 12.36 -23.61
C LEU A 158 8.42 11.82 -25.02
N ILE A 159 7.33 12.27 -25.61
CA ILE A 159 7.00 12.00 -27.02
C ILE A 159 7.83 12.96 -27.88
N TYR A 160 8.65 12.42 -28.78
CA TYR A 160 9.35 13.23 -29.76
C TYR A 160 8.37 13.77 -30.81
N LEU A 161 8.53 15.04 -31.21
CA LEU A 161 7.89 15.64 -32.39
C LEU A 161 9.01 16.00 -33.38
N GLU A 162 8.98 15.41 -34.57
CA GLU A 162 9.79 15.85 -35.72
C GLU A 162 9.09 17.03 -36.38
N ASP A 163 9.81 18.14 -36.57
CA ASP A 163 9.47 19.20 -37.53
C ASP A 163 10.08 18.88 -38.91
#